data_AF-A0A8M1PH50-F1
#
_entry.id   AF-A0A8M1PH50-F1
#
_cell.length_a   1.000
_cell.length_b   1.000
_cell.length_c   1.000
_cell.angle_alpha   90.00
_cell.angle_beta   90.00
_cell.angle_gamma   90.00
#
_symmetry.space_group_name_H-M   'P 1'
#
loop_
_entity.id
_entity.type
_entity.pdbx_description
1 polymer ?
#
loop_
_entity_poly.entity_id
_entity_poly.type
_entity_poly.pdbx_seq_one_letter_code
_entity_poly.pdbx_strand_id
1 'polypeptide(L)'
;MGCFGFLKTMMFLFNGIIFLAGGVILGVGIWVKVDNGSILNFMQSLPGASSQMGQVLNVGYLLIALGAVLVVLGFLGCCGAIKESRCMLMLFFIIILIIFIAEVAGAIVILAFRPLAETLIKQLGVDAVKSLQSDFGKNPDVTGLWNTTMTGMKCCGFNNYTDFTNSFFVNSTKNYPVQCCNTSPCNQAAVMNSTVTGCFPALIKLVDKNAVIIIAVALGIAALELAAMIVSMVLYCKIGSKA
;
A
#
# COMPACT_ATOMS: atom_id res chain seq x y z
N MET A 1 13.99 28.58 27.26
CA MET A 1 14.67 27.34 26.80
C MET A 1 13.73 26.13 26.67
N GLY A 2 12.67 26.00 27.48
CA GLY A 2 11.80 24.80 27.52
C GLY A 2 11.17 24.36 26.18
N CYS A 3 10.58 25.27 25.40
CA CYS A 3 9.90 24.91 24.15
C CYS A 3 10.81 24.21 23.12
N PHE A 4 12.06 24.67 22.97
CA PHE A 4 12.99 24.05 22.01
C PHE A 4 13.41 22.64 22.43
N GLY A 5 13.61 22.41 23.74
CA GLY A 5 13.88 21.08 24.27
C GLY A 5 12.71 20.13 24.02
N PHE A 6 11.49 20.59 24.30
CA PHE A 6 10.27 19.82 24.04
C PHE A 6 10.12 19.44 22.56
N LEU A 7 10.26 20.40 21.64
CA LEU A 7 10.18 20.16 20.19
C LEU A 7 11.26 19.18 19.70
N LYS A 8 12.49 19.33 20.18
CA LYS A 8 13.60 18.40 19.86
C LYS A 8 13.29 16.99 20.35
N THR A 9 12.78 16.84 21.57
CA THR A 9 12.40 15.54 22.14
C THR A 9 11.25 14.91 21.37
N MET A 10 10.21 15.68 21.04
CA MET A 10 9.08 15.17 20.24
C MET A 10 9.55 14.72 18.86
N MET A 11 10.34 15.54 18.16
CA MET A 11 10.87 15.19 16.85
C MET A 11 11.73 13.92 16.90
N PHE A 12 12.56 13.77 17.93
CA PHE A 12 13.34 12.56 18.15
C PHE A 12 12.46 11.32 18.40
N LEU A 13 11.45 11.42 19.28
CA LEU A 13 10.58 10.30 19.62
C LEU A 13 9.74 9.84 18.43
N PHE A 14 9.03 10.76 17.76
CA PHE A 14 8.17 10.39 16.62
C PHE A 14 8.98 9.84 15.44
N ASN A 15 10.07 10.50 15.05
CA ASN A 15 10.92 9.99 13.96
C ASN A 15 11.67 8.72 14.36
N GLY A 16 11.99 8.53 15.64
CA GLY A 16 12.53 7.29 16.16
C GLY A 16 11.57 6.12 16.03
N ILE A 17 10.29 6.33 16.34
CA ILE A 17 9.23 5.32 16.13
C ILE A 17 9.09 4.99 14.64
N ILE A 18 9.06 6.01 13.78
CA ILE A 18 8.98 5.83 12.32
C ILE A 18 10.20 5.06 11.80
N PHE A 19 11.40 5.38 12.28
CA PHE A 19 12.63 4.68 11.92
C PHE A 19 12.57 3.19 12.31
N LEU A 20 12.14 2.87 13.53
CA LEU A 20 12.01 1.50 13.99
C LEU A 20 10.93 0.74 13.21
N ALA A 21 9.76 1.35 13.00
CA ALA A 21 8.68 0.76 12.21
C ALA A 21 9.12 0.51 10.76
N GLY A 22 9.79 1.49 10.13
CA GLY A 22 10.38 1.35 8.81
C GLY A 22 11.41 0.23 8.75
N GLY A 23 12.26 0.11 9.77
CA GLY A 23 13.26 -0.96 9.88
C GLY A 23 12.62 -2.34 9.99
N VAL A 24 11.54 -2.48 10.75
CA VAL A 24 10.75 -3.73 10.84
C VAL A 24 10.12 -4.05 9.48
N ILE A 25 9.46 -3.08 8.84
CA ILE A 25 8.82 -3.27 7.53
C ILE A 25 9.85 -3.67 6.46
N LEU A 26 11.01 -3.00 6.45
CA LEU A 26 12.12 -3.30 5.55
C LEU A 26 12.69 -4.70 5.81
N GLY A 27 12.92 -5.05 7.08
CA GLY A 27 13.41 -6.37 7.48
C GLY A 27 12.45 -7.48 7.10
N VAL A 28 11.15 -7.29 7.32
CA VAL A 28 10.10 -8.21 6.85
C VAL A 28 10.11 -8.31 5.34
N GLY A 29 10.15 -7.18 4.61
CA GLY A 29 10.21 -7.17 3.15
C GLY A 29 11.42 -7.92 2.58
N ILE A 30 12.60 -7.78 3.21
CA ILE A 30 13.83 -8.50 2.83
C ILE A 30 13.71 -9.99 3.16
N TRP A 31 13.28 -10.34 4.37
CA TRP A 31 13.05 -11.74 4.76
C TRP A 31 12.15 -12.43 3.73
N VAL A 32 11.02 -11.79 3.46
CA VAL A 32 10.01 -12.20 2.48
C VAL A 32 10.59 -12.47 1.11
N LYS A 33 11.67 -11.79 0.72
CA LYS A 33 12.32 -11.98 -0.57
C LYS A 33 13.44 -13.01 -0.57
N VAL A 34 14.24 -13.02 0.48
CA VAL A 34 15.46 -13.83 0.58
C VAL A 34 15.11 -15.26 0.97
N ASP A 35 14.19 -15.44 1.91
CA ASP A 35 13.89 -16.74 2.51
C ASP A 35 12.44 -17.16 2.24
N ASN A 36 12.15 -17.29 0.94
CA ASN A 36 10.86 -17.80 0.46
C ASN A 36 10.60 -19.21 1.02
N GLY A 37 11.66 -20.00 1.25
CA GLY A 37 11.59 -21.38 1.74
C GLY A 37 11.17 -21.50 3.21
N SER A 38 11.70 -20.68 4.10
CA SER A 38 11.29 -20.70 5.52
C SER A 38 9.87 -20.20 5.71
N ILE A 39 9.41 -19.23 4.92
CA ILE A 39 8.00 -18.83 4.91
C ILE A 39 7.13 -19.99 4.41
N LEU A 40 7.59 -20.71 3.38
CA LEU A 40 6.92 -21.91 2.88
C LEU A 40 6.74 -22.96 3.98
N ASN A 41 7.79 -23.28 4.74
CA ASN A 41 7.76 -24.27 5.82
C ASN A 41 6.88 -23.81 7.01
N PHE A 42 6.92 -22.52 7.34
CA PHE A 42 6.06 -21.94 8.37
C PHE A 42 4.58 -21.96 7.95
N MET A 43 4.29 -21.59 6.70
CA MET A 43 2.94 -21.61 6.12
C MET A 43 2.40 -23.05 5.96
N GLN A 44 3.24 -24.01 5.59
CA GLN A 44 2.85 -25.42 5.50
C GLN A 44 2.47 -26.03 6.86
N SER A 45 2.95 -25.46 7.97
CA SER A 45 2.53 -25.86 9.32
C SER A 45 1.18 -25.28 9.76
N LEU A 46 0.59 -24.35 8.98
CA LEU A 46 -0.73 -23.78 9.23
C LEU A 46 -1.79 -24.51 8.38
N PRO A 47 -2.73 -25.26 8.98
CA PRO A 47 -3.81 -25.91 8.24
C PRO A 47 -4.71 -24.83 7.61
N GLY A 48 -4.59 -24.65 6.29
CA GLY A 48 -5.35 -23.67 5.49
C GLY A 48 -4.53 -22.70 4.63
N ALA A 49 -3.19 -22.69 4.75
CA ALA A 49 -2.33 -21.74 4.03
C ALA A 49 -1.85 -22.22 2.64
N SER A 50 -2.39 -23.33 2.12
CA SER A 50 -1.87 -24.06 0.97
C SER A 50 -2.02 -23.39 -0.40
N SER A 51 -2.58 -22.18 -0.48
CA SER A 51 -2.79 -21.45 -1.75
C SER A 51 -2.17 -20.05 -1.83
N GLN A 52 -1.41 -19.62 -0.80
CA GLN A 52 -0.85 -18.26 -0.70
C GLN A 52 0.66 -18.18 -1.02
N MET A 53 1.25 -19.29 -1.49
CA MET A 53 2.71 -19.52 -1.50
C MET A 53 3.57 -18.72 -2.50
N GLY A 54 3.00 -17.96 -3.44
CA GLY A 54 3.74 -17.03 -4.32
C GLY A 54 3.58 -15.53 -3.97
N GLN A 55 2.64 -15.22 -3.07
CA GLN A 55 2.12 -13.86 -2.87
C GLN A 55 3.08 -12.90 -2.19
N VAL A 56 4.08 -13.43 -1.50
CA VAL A 56 4.93 -12.62 -0.63
C VAL A 56 5.98 -11.87 -1.46
N LEU A 57 6.33 -12.36 -2.65
CA LEU A 57 7.46 -11.85 -3.41
C LEU A 57 7.26 -10.42 -3.95
N ASN A 58 6.16 -10.08 -4.61
CA ASN A 58 6.00 -8.71 -5.14
C ASN A 58 5.52 -7.72 -4.07
N VAL A 59 4.75 -8.18 -3.09
CA VAL A 59 4.47 -7.40 -1.88
C VAL A 59 5.76 -7.08 -1.15
N GLY A 60 6.73 -8.01 -1.15
CA GLY A 60 8.07 -7.81 -0.61
C GLY A 60 8.80 -6.61 -1.22
N TYR A 61 8.73 -6.41 -2.54
CA TYR A 61 9.34 -5.22 -3.16
C TYR A 61 8.68 -3.92 -2.71
N LEU A 62 7.35 -3.89 -2.56
CA LEU A 62 6.64 -2.73 -2.03
C LEU A 62 6.99 -2.48 -0.56
N LEU A 63 7.06 -3.54 0.25
CA LEU A 63 7.49 -3.44 1.66
C LEU A 63 8.93 -2.95 1.77
N ILE A 64 9.84 -3.42 0.92
CA ILE A 64 11.23 -2.96 0.87
C ILE A 64 11.27 -1.47 0.50
N ALA A 65 10.56 -1.06 -0.56
CA ALA A 65 10.54 0.33 -1.01
C ALA A 65 9.96 1.26 0.07
N LEU A 66 8.80 0.93 0.62
CA LEU A 66 8.15 1.73 1.67
C LEU A 66 8.98 1.74 2.96
N GLY A 67 9.48 0.57 3.38
CA GLY A 67 10.33 0.43 4.55
C GLY A 67 11.61 1.26 4.42
N ALA A 68 12.29 1.22 3.27
CA ALA A 68 13.49 2.01 3.01
C ALA A 68 13.21 3.52 3.07
N VAL A 69 12.10 3.99 2.49
CA VAL A 69 11.71 5.40 2.58
C VAL A 69 11.46 5.82 4.03
N LEU A 70 10.73 5.02 4.81
CA LEU A 70 10.46 5.30 6.22
C LEU A 70 11.74 5.30 7.08
N VAL A 71 12.67 4.38 6.81
CA VAL A 71 13.99 4.35 7.47
C VAL A 71 14.78 5.61 7.16
N VAL A 72 14.84 6.04 5.89
CA VAL A 72 15.57 7.26 5.50
C VAL A 72 14.96 8.49 6.15
N LEU A 73 13.62 8.64 6.08
CA LEU A 73 12.90 9.76 6.69
C LEU A 73 13.08 9.80 8.22
N GLY A 74 12.87 8.66 8.88
CA GLY A 74 13.04 8.54 10.33
C GLY A 74 14.48 8.81 10.76
N PHE A 75 15.47 8.35 9.98
CA PHE A 75 16.89 8.60 10.24
C PHE A 75 17.23 10.10 10.14
N LEU A 76 16.80 10.76 9.06
CA LEU A 76 17.04 12.18 8.85
C LEU A 76 16.38 13.04 9.94
N GLY A 77 15.14 12.74 10.31
CA GLY A 77 14.43 13.46 11.37
C GLY A 77 15.07 13.25 12.75
N CYS A 78 15.38 12.01 13.11
CA CYS A 78 15.99 11.63 14.38
C CYS A 78 17.41 12.18 14.53
N CYS A 79 18.29 11.91 13.56
CA CYS A 79 19.68 12.37 13.58
C CYS A 79 19.79 13.89 13.41
N GLY A 80 18.93 14.50 12.59
CA GLY A 80 18.87 15.95 12.45
C GLY A 80 18.55 16.64 13.77
N ALA A 81 17.60 16.09 14.54
CA ALA A 81 17.26 16.61 15.87
C ALA A 81 18.39 16.40 16.88
N ILE A 82 18.95 15.18 17.02
CA ILE A 82 19.99 14.88 18.02
C ILE A 82 21.27 15.66 17.74
N LYS A 83 21.82 15.51 16.52
CA LYS A 83 23.12 16.09 16.13
C LYS A 83 23.05 17.59 15.87
N GLU A 84 21.86 18.19 15.97
CA GLU A 84 21.62 19.59 15.61
C GLU A 84 22.16 19.91 14.20
N SER A 85 22.02 18.95 13.27
CA SER A 85 22.54 19.10 11.90
C SER A 85 21.53 19.81 11.02
N ARG A 86 21.86 21.06 10.67
CA ARG A 86 21.03 21.89 9.77
C ARG A 86 20.78 21.23 8.41
N CYS A 87 21.79 20.56 7.86
CA CYS A 87 21.68 19.87 6.57
C CYS A 87 20.65 18.72 6.64
N MET A 88 20.70 17.88 7.68
CA MET A 88 19.75 16.76 7.83
C MET A 88 18.31 17.25 8.06
N LEU A 89 18.12 18.29 8.87
CA LEU A 89 16.80 18.90 9.10
C LEU A 89 16.23 19.52 7.81
N MET A 90 17.08 20.18 7.01
CA MET A 90 16.67 20.75 5.72
C MET A 90 16.31 19.66 4.72
N LEU A 91 17.09 18.57 4.62
CA LEU A 91 16.76 17.44 3.76
C LEU A 91 15.45 16.78 4.18
N PHE A 92 15.25 16.55 5.49
CA PHE A 92 13.97 16.06 6.01
C PHE A 92 12.81 16.97 5.61
N PHE A 93 12.95 18.29 5.79
CA PHE A 93 11.96 19.28 5.40
C PHE A 93 11.64 19.23 3.90
N ILE A 94 12.66 19.19 3.03
CA ILE A 94 12.47 19.16 1.58
C ILE A 94 11.73 17.89 1.14
N ILE A 95 12.07 16.72 1.70
CA ILE A 95 11.41 15.47 1.31
C ILE A 95 9.94 15.48 1.75
N ILE A 96 9.65 15.89 2.99
CA ILE A 96 8.26 16.00 3.47
C ILE A 96 7.47 17.05 2.66
N LEU A 97 8.09 18.18 2.29
CA LEU A 97 7.47 19.19 1.45
C LEU A 97 7.09 18.64 0.06
N ILE A 98 7.96 17.83 -0.56
CA ILE A 98 7.68 17.19 -1.85
C ILE A 98 6.51 16.21 -1.72
N ILE A 99 6.46 15.42 -0.64
CA ILE A 99 5.36 14.48 -0.36
C ILE A 99 4.05 15.27 -0.20
N PHE A 100 4.04 16.31 0.63
CA PHE A 100 2.87 17.15 0.86
C PHE A 100 2.34 17.80 -0.43
N ILE A 101 3.24 18.33 -1.28
CA ILE A 101 2.86 18.90 -2.59
C ILE A 101 2.25 17.82 -3.48
N ALA A 102 2.84 16.60 -3.51
CA ALA A 102 2.31 15.49 -4.29
C ALA A 102 0.93 15.03 -3.79
N GLU A 103 0.70 15.00 -2.48
CA GLU A 103 -0.61 14.69 -1.88
C GLU A 103 -1.66 15.73 -2.27
N VAL A 104 -1.37 17.02 -2.11
CA VAL A 104 -2.28 18.11 -2.47
C VAL A 104 -2.56 18.12 -3.96
N ALA A 105 -1.54 17.95 -4.81
CA ALA A 105 -1.72 17.86 -6.25
C ALA A 105 -2.57 16.64 -6.65
N GLY A 106 -2.32 15.47 -6.05
CA GLY A 106 -3.12 14.26 -6.26
C GLY A 106 -4.58 14.47 -5.88
N ALA A 107 -4.84 15.09 -4.72
CA ALA A 107 -6.20 15.41 -4.27
C ALA A 107 -6.90 16.39 -5.24
N ILE A 108 -6.22 17.44 -5.70
CA ILE A 108 -6.76 18.38 -6.68
C ILE A 108 -7.07 17.68 -8.00
N VAL A 109 -6.18 16.81 -8.48
CA VAL A 109 -6.40 16.05 -9.73
C VAL A 109 -7.67 15.20 -9.62
N ILE A 110 -7.81 14.46 -8.53
CA ILE A 110 -8.98 13.59 -8.31
C ILE A 110 -10.28 14.40 -8.18
N LEU A 111 -10.25 15.55 -7.50
CA LEU A 111 -11.44 16.36 -7.22
C LEU A 111 -11.85 17.27 -8.37
N ALA A 112 -10.90 17.93 -9.04
CA ALA A 112 -11.15 18.92 -10.08
C ALA A 112 -11.23 18.30 -11.48
N PHE A 113 -10.47 17.22 -11.74
CA PHE A 113 -10.36 16.62 -13.08
C PHE A 113 -10.99 15.23 -13.13
N ARG A 114 -12.31 15.16 -12.94
CA ARG A 114 -13.11 13.93 -13.13
C ARG A 114 -12.78 13.15 -14.41
N PRO A 115 -12.66 13.75 -15.62
CA PRO A 115 -12.34 12.97 -16.83
C PRO A 115 -10.95 12.32 -16.78
N LEU A 116 -9.97 12.96 -16.12
CA LEU A 116 -8.64 12.40 -15.96
C LEU A 116 -8.66 11.23 -14.97
N ALA A 117 -9.35 11.39 -13.84
CA ALA A 117 -9.55 10.33 -12.86
C ALA A 117 -10.23 9.10 -13.50
N GLU A 118 -11.28 9.30 -14.29
CA GLU A 118 -11.94 8.22 -15.03
C GLU A 118 -11.00 7.54 -16.04
N THR A 119 -10.14 8.30 -16.71
CA THR A 119 -9.15 7.76 -17.66
C THR A 119 -8.13 6.89 -16.95
N LEU A 120 -7.61 7.33 -15.80
CA LEU A 120 -6.67 6.56 -14.99
C LEU A 120 -7.32 5.27 -14.46
N ILE A 121 -8.57 5.35 -14.00
CA ILE A 121 -9.33 4.18 -13.55
C ILE A 121 -9.55 3.18 -14.70
N LYS A 122 -9.88 3.67 -15.90
CA LYS A 122 -10.06 2.81 -17.09
C LYS A 122 -8.75 2.14 -17.48
N GLN A 123 -7.63 2.86 -17.48
CA GLN A 123 -6.31 2.28 -17.77
C GLN A 123 -5.94 1.21 -16.75
N LEU A 124 -6.11 1.50 -15.45
CA LEU A 124 -5.91 0.53 -14.38
C LEU A 124 -6.79 -0.71 -14.57
N GLY A 125 -8.05 -0.52 -14.99
CA GLY A 125 -8.96 -1.62 -15.28
C GLY A 125 -8.52 -2.48 -16.46
N VAL A 126 -8.03 -1.87 -17.54
CA VAL A 126 -7.48 -2.62 -18.70
C VAL A 126 -6.25 -3.43 -18.29
N ASP A 127 -5.33 -2.84 -17.53
CA ASP A 127 -4.13 -3.54 -17.07
C ASP A 127 -4.46 -4.65 -16.06
N ALA A 128 -5.43 -4.42 -15.18
CA ALA A 128 -5.92 -5.41 -14.23
C ALA A 128 -6.58 -6.60 -14.96
N VAL A 129 -7.46 -6.35 -15.93
CA VAL A 129 -8.09 -7.42 -16.73
C VAL A 129 -7.05 -8.16 -17.57
N LYS A 130 -6.08 -7.44 -18.16
CA LYS A 130 -4.97 -8.06 -18.87
C LYS A 130 -4.19 -9.01 -17.96
N SER A 131 -3.83 -8.56 -16.75
CA SER A 131 -3.16 -9.37 -15.74
C SER A 131 -3.98 -10.62 -15.35
N LEU A 132 -5.30 -10.49 -15.21
CA LEU A 132 -6.20 -11.63 -14.98
C LEU A 132 -6.21 -12.61 -16.16
N GLN A 133 -6.14 -12.13 -17.40
CA GLN A 133 -6.18 -12.98 -18.58
C GLN A 133 -4.86 -13.70 -18.85
N SER A 134 -3.72 -12.98 -18.74
CA SER A 134 -2.39 -13.51 -19.08
C SER A 134 -1.71 -14.27 -17.95
N ASP A 135 -1.87 -13.81 -16.71
CA ASP A 135 -1.01 -14.22 -15.60
C ASP A 135 -1.75 -14.99 -14.51
N PHE A 136 -3.07 -14.82 -14.37
CA PHE A 136 -3.84 -15.62 -13.42
C PHE A 136 -3.87 -17.10 -13.85
N GLY A 137 -3.49 -17.98 -12.93
CA GLY A 137 -3.27 -19.42 -13.16
C GLY A 137 -1.89 -19.79 -13.72
N LYS A 138 -1.14 -18.82 -14.27
CA LYS A 138 0.20 -19.03 -14.84
C LYS A 138 1.30 -18.56 -13.89
N ASN A 139 1.16 -17.35 -13.38
CA ASN A 139 2.07 -16.76 -12.42
C ASN A 139 1.49 -16.94 -11.00
N PRO A 140 2.13 -17.73 -10.12
CA PRO A 140 1.63 -17.96 -8.76
C PRO A 140 1.52 -16.66 -7.94
N ASP A 141 2.37 -15.67 -8.22
CA ASP A 141 2.40 -14.39 -7.52
C ASP A 141 1.14 -13.56 -7.85
N VAL A 142 0.82 -13.44 -9.14
CA VAL A 142 -0.36 -12.72 -9.63
C VAL A 142 -1.65 -13.43 -9.21
N THR A 143 -1.69 -14.75 -9.40
CA THR A 143 -2.84 -15.59 -9.00
C THR A 143 -3.12 -15.43 -7.53
N GLY A 144 -2.07 -15.46 -6.73
CA GLY A 144 -2.15 -15.27 -5.32
C GLY A 144 -2.67 -13.87 -4.95
N LEU A 145 -2.06 -12.79 -5.46
CA LEU A 145 -2.50 -11.42 -5.18
C LEU A 145 -4.00 -11.28 -5.41
N TRP A 146 -4.47 -11.72 -6.57
CA TRP A 146 -5.89 -11.72 -6.90
C TRP A 146 -6.73 -12.59 -5.97
N ASN A 147 -6.29 -13.80 -5.62
CA ASN A 147 -7.01 -14.65 -4.66
C ASN A 147 -7.18 -13.96 -3.30
N THR A 148 -6.11 -13.36 -2.75
CA THR A 148 -6.18 -12.66 -1.46
C THR A 148 -7.06 -11.43 -1.54
N THR A 149 -6.97 -10.65 -2.63
CA THR A 149 -7.85 -9.50 -2.88
C THR A 149 -9.31 -9.92 -2.99
N MET A 150 -9.61 -10.96 -3.79
CA MET A 150 -10.96 -11.48 -4.00
C MET A 150 -11.55 -12.06 -2.70
N THR A 151 -10.77 -12.81 -1.93
CA THR A 151 -11.20 -13.36 -0.64
C THR A 151 -11.41 -12.25 0.40
N GLY A 152 -10.49 -11.30 0.51
CA GLY A 152 -10.55 -10.21 1.49
C GLY A 152 -11.71 -9.24 1.22
N MET A 153 -11.96 -8.92 -0.06
CA MET A 153 -13.03 -8.01 -0.48
C MET A 153 -14.35 -8.72 -0.84
N LYS A 154 -14.39 -10.06 -0.81
CA LYS A 154 -15.54 -10.89 -1.22
C LYS A 154 -16.07 -10.51 -2.61
N CYS A 155 -15.15 -10.41 -3.57
CA CYS A 155 -15.42 -9.98 -4.94
C CYS A 155 -14.78 -10.94 -5.95
N CYS A 156 -15.10 -10.78 -7.25
CA CYS A 156 -14.51 -11.57 -8.32
C CYS A 156 -14.26 -10.74 -9.57
N GLY A 157 -13.02 -10.81 -10.08
CA GLY A 157 -12.58 -10.03 -11.24
C GLY A 157 -12.44 -8.54 -10.92
N PHE A 158 -11.93 -7.76 -11.88
CA PHE A 158 -11.87 -6.31 -11.72
C PHE A 158 -13.28 -5.72 -11.82
N ASN A 159 -13.97 -5.96 -12.93
CA ASN A 159 -15.35 -5.54 -13.19
C ASN A 159 -16.38 -6.59 -12.78
N ASN A 160 -16.15 -7.85 -13.14
CA ASN A 160 -16.97 -9.02 -12.79
C ASN A 160 -16.28 -10.32 -13.28
N TYR A 161 -16.98 -11.46 -13.18
CA TYR A 161 -16.45 -12.77 -13.58
C TYR A 161 -16.02 -12.86 -15.06
N THR A 162 -16.57 -12.06 -15.98
CA THR A 162 -16.26 -12.12 -17.41
C THR A 162 -14.82 -11.73 -17.73
N ASP A 163 -14.15 -11.03 -16.80
CA ASP A 163 -12.72 -10.74 -16.90
C ASP A 163 -11.88 -12.02 -17.00
N PHE A 164 -12.39 -13.16 -16.49
CA PHE A 164 -11.76 -14.47 -16.56
C PHE A 164 -12.15 -15.30 -17.79
N THR A 165 -13.20 -14.98 -18.54
CA THR A 165 -13.78 -15.87 -19.57
C THR A 165 -12.75 -16.36 -20.60
N ASN A 166 -11.78 -15.52 -20.96
CA ASN A 166 -10.71 -15.85 -21.91
C ASN A 166 -9.34 -16.02 -21.24
N SER A 167 -9.30 -16.13 -19.91
CA SER A 167 -8.06 -16.26 -19.15
C SER A 167 -7.42 -17.64 -19.33
N PHE A 168 -6.10 -17.70 -19.13
CA PHE A 168 -5.36 -18.96 -19.09
C PHE A 168 -5.97 -19.97 -18.09
N PHE A 169 -6.43 -19.49 -16.93
CA PHE A 169 -7.02 -20.32 -15.88
C PHE A 169 -8.33 -20.99 -16.31
N VAL A 170 -9.29 -20.23 -16.86
CA VAL A 170 -10.57 -20.78 -17.32
C VAL A 170 -10.36 -21.72 -18.51
N ASN A 171 -9.46 -21.36 -19.43
CA ASN A 171 -9.14 -22.19 -20.58
C ASN A 171 -8.56 -23.56 -20.17
N SER A 172 -7.71 -23.57 -19.14
CA SER A 172 -7.02 -24.77 -18.65
C SER A 172 -7.88 -25.63 -17.71
N THR A 173 -8.65 -25.02 -16.82
CA THR A 173 -9.40 -25.74 -15.77
C THR A 173 -10.88 -25.95 -16.09
N LYS A 174 -11.41 -25.23 -17.09
CA LYS A 174 -12.85 -25.09 -17.39
C LYS A 174 -13.69 -24.60 -16.21
N ASN A 175 -13.04 -23.99 -15.22
CA ASN A 175 -13.66 -23.44 -14.02
C ASN A 175 -13.19 -22.01 -13.79
N TYR A 176 -14.01 -21.22 -13.11
CA TYR A 176 -13.69 -19.89 -12.59
C TYR A 176 -13.07 -20.01 -11.19
N PRO A 177 -12.38 -18.97 -10.71
CA PRO A 177 -11.90 -18.94 -9.34
C PRO A 177 -13.05 -19.19 -8.34
N VAL A 178 -12.78 -19.95 -7.28
CA VAL A 178 -13.81 -20.33 -6.28
C VAL A 178 -14.47 -19.12 -5.61
N GLN A 179 -13.76 -17.99 -5.52
CA GLN A 179 -14.25 -16.72 -4.99
C GLN A 179 -15.39 -16.13 -5.83
N CYS A 180 -15.51 -16.54 -7.10
CA CYS A 180 -16.57 -16.10 -7.99
C CYS A 180 -17.91 -16.80 -7.74
N CYS A 181 -17.91 -18.01 -7.14
CA CYS A 181 -19.14 -18.76 -6.84
C CYS A 181 -19.36 -19.03 -5.35
N ASN A 182 -18.36 -18.79 -4.48
CA ASN A 182 -18.31 -19.25 -3.09
C ASN A 182 -18.53 -20.77 -2.93
N THR A 183 -18.41 -21.53 -4.02
CA THR A 183 -18.64 -22.98 -4.09
C THR A 183 -17.64 -23.59 -5.07
N SER A 184 -17.37 -24.89 -4.92
CA SER A 184 -16.51 -25.67 -5.82
C SER A 184 -17.27 -26.91 -6.30
N PRO A 185 -17.28 -27.21 -7.61
CA PRO A 185 -16.63 -26.49 -8.70
C PRO A 185 -17.40 -25.22 -9.13
N CYS A 186 -16.67 -24.15 -9.46
CA CYS A 186 -17.24 -22.91 -10.00
C CYS A 186 -17.24 -22.97 -11.54
N ASN A 187 -18.22 -23.66 -12.11
CA ASN A 187 -18.38 -23.76 -13.57
C ASN A 187 -19.13 -22.55 -14.16
N GLN A 188 -19.25 -22.50 -15.49
CA GLN A 188 -19.94 -21.39 -16.18
C GLN A 188 -21.39 -21.19 -15.68
N ALA A 189 -22.13 -22.27 -15.43
CA ALA A 189 -23.50 -22.17 -14.95
C ALA A 189 -23.58 -21.61 -13.51
N ALA A 190 -22.66 -22.04 -12.64
CA ALA A 190 -22.57 -21.57 -11.27
C ALA A 190 -22.20 -20.09 -11.19
N VAL A 191 -21.26 -19.62 -12.03
CA VAL A 191 -20.84 -18.21 -12.02
C VAL A 191 -21.90 -17.28 -12.61
N MET A 192 -22.65 -17.73 -13.62
CA MET A 192 -23.77 -16.95 -14.17
C MET A 192 -24.90 -16.75 -13.16
N ASN A 193 -25.12 -17.71 -12.26
CA ASN A 193 -26.10 -17.61 -11.18
C ASN A 193 -25.54 -16.94 -9.91
N SER A 194 -24.25 -16.58 -9.91
CA SER A 194 -23.59 -15.96 -8.76
C SER A 194 -23.91 -14.47 -8.67
N THR A 195 -24.12 -13.98 -7.46
CA THR A 195 -24.36 -12.56 -7.16
C THR A 195 -23.08 -11.82 -6.73
N VAL A 196 -21.91 -12.45 -6.87
CA VAL A 196 -20.62 -11.86 -6.51
C VAL A 196 -20.28 -10.71 -7.46
N THR A 197 -20.10 -9.52 -6.90
CA THR A 197 -19.73 -8.30 -7.65
C THR A 197 -18.24 -8.26 -7.98
N GLY A 198 -17.88 -7.46 -8.99
CA GLY A 198 -16.48 -7.10 -9.25
C GLY A 198 -15.77 -6.46 -8.08
N CYS A 199 -14.44 -6.54 -8.08
CA CYS A 199 -13.61 -5.95 -7.03
C CYS A 199 -13.58 -4.42 -7.12
N PHE A 200 -13.62 -3.84 -8.31
CA PHE A 200 -13.70 -2.39 -8.48
C PHE A 200 -15.00 -1.79 -7.90
N PRO A 201 -16.22 -2.26 -8.25
CA PRO A 201 -17.45 -1.74 -7.64
C PRO A 201 -17.54 -2.04 -6.14
N ALA A 202 -17.03 -3.20 -5.68
CA ALA A 202 -16.94 -3.50 -4.25
C ALA A 202 -16.04 -2.52 -3.51
N LEU A 203 -14.88 -2.15 -4.11
CA LEU A 203 -13.96 -1.16 -3.58
C LEU A 203 -14.61 0.22 -3.50
N ILE A 204 -15.28 0.68 -4.55
CA ILE A 204 -15.98 1.97 -4.54
C ILE A 204 -17.04 2.00 -3.44
N LYS A 205 -17.85 0.94 -3.31
CA LYS A 205 -18.83 0.81 -2.23
C LYS A 205 -18.19 0.85 -0.84
N LEU A 206 -16.99 0.26 -0.69
CA LEU A 206 -16.23 0.28 0.56
C LEU A 206 -15.69 1.69 0.87
N VAL A 207 -15.19 2.39 -0.14
CA VAL A 207 -14.72 3.78 -0.03
C VAL A 207 -15.88 4.69 0.34
N ASP A 208 -17.02 4.61 -0.35
CA ASP A 208 -18.21 5.40 -0.06
C ASP A 208 -18.72 5.17 1.36
N LYS A 209 -18.77 3.90 1.79
CA LYS A 209 -19.20 3.53 3.14
C LYS A 209 -18.27 4.10 4.23
N ASN A 210 -16.98 4.22 3.94
CA ASN A 210 -15.96 4.65 4.91
C ASN A 210 -15.38 6.04 4.58
N ALA A 211 -16.04 6.82 3.74
CA ALA A 211 -15.49 8.07 3.20
C ALA A 211 -15.07 9.04 4.30
N VAL A 212 -15.88 9.16 5.36
CA VAL A 212 -15.59 10.01 6.52
C VAL A 212 -14.28 9.60 7.21
N ILE A 213 -14.06 8.31 7.41
CA ILE A 213 -12.85 7.79 8.05
C ILE A 213 -11.62 8.04 7.17
N ILE A 214 -11.74 7.77 5.87
CA ILE A 214 -10.65 7.98 4.90
C ILE A 214 -10.24 9.46 4.88
N ILE A 215 -11.21 10.37 4.80
CA ILE A 215 -10.96 11.82 4.82
C ILE A 215 -10.32 12.25 6.14
N ALA A 216 -10.81 11.74 7.28
CA ALA A 216 -10.25 12.07 8.59
C ALA A 216 -8.79 11.60 8.72
N VAL A 217 -8.47 10.39 8.25
CA VAL A 217 -7.09 9.86 8.23
C VAL A 217 -6.20 10.72 7.33
N ALA A 218 -6.66 11.07 6.12
CA ALA A 218 -5.90 11.90 5.19
C ALA A 218 -5.60 13.30 5.78
N LEU A 219 -6.59 13.96 6.39
CA LEU A 219 -6.39 15.24 7.07
C LEU A 219 -5.45 15.13 8.27
N GLY A 220 -5.50 14.02 9.01
CA GLY A 220 -4.60 13.74 10.12
C GLY A 220 -3.14 13.59 9.66
N ILE A 221 -2.91 12.88 8.55
CA ILE A 221 -1.58 12.74 7.93
C ILE A 221 -1.06 14.11 7.49
N ALA A 222 -1.84 14.87 6.73
CA ALA A 222 -1.46 16.21 6.28
C ALA A 222 -1.13 17.16 7.45
N ALA A 223 -1.89 17.09 8.55
CA ALA A 223 -1.61 17.88 9.75
C ALA A 223 -0.30 17.47 10.44
N LEU A 224 0.00 16.16 10.50
CA LEU A 224 1.26 15.65 11.04
C LEU A 224 2.46 16.08 10.19
N GLU A 225 2.33 16.06 8.87
CA GLU A 225 3.38 16.52 7.95
C GLU A 225 3.66 18.02 8.12
N LEU A 226 2.61 18.84 8.16
CA LEU A 226 2.73 20.28 8.42
C LEU A 226 3.41 20.55 9.77
N ALA A 227 3.00 19.83 10.82
CA ALA A 227 3.64 19.94 12.13
C ALA A 227 5.13 19.55 12.07
N ALA A 228 5.48 18.45 11.39
CA ALA A 228 6.86 18.01 11.22
C ALA A 228 7.71 19.06 10.46
N MET A 229 7.16 19.67 9.41
CA MET A 229 7.81 20.74 8.67
C MET A 229 8.04 21.99 9.52
N ILE A 230 7.02 22.44 10.27
CA ILE A 230 7.12 23.59 11.18
C ILE A 230 8.21 23.33 12.23
N VAL A 231 8.19 22.15 12.87
CA VAL A 231 9.18 21.80 13.89
C VAL A 231 10.58 21.73 13.31
N SER A 232 10.75 21.11 12.14
CA SER A 232 12.05 21.05 11.46
C SER A 232 12.60 22.46 11.17
N MET A 233 11.75 23.37 10.67
CA MET A 233 12.15 24.75 10.35
C MET A 233 12.47 25.56 11.62
N VAL A 234 11.68 25.42 12.69
CA VAL A 234 11.97 26.07 13.98
C VAL A 234 13.29 25.59 14.56
N LEU A 235 13.56 24.28 14.51
CA LEU A 235 14.85 23.72 14.95
C LEU A 235 16.00 24.24 14.07
N TYR A 236 15.83 24.23 12.75
CA TYR A 236 16.80 24.74 11.79
C TYR A 236 17.19 26.20 12.07
N CYS A 237 16.20 27.10 12.21
CA CYS A 237 16.45 28.52 12.50
C CYS A 237 17.11 28.75 13.86
N LYS A 238 16.77 27.95 14.87
CA LYS A 238 17.32 28.12 16.22
C LYS A 238 18.74 27.57 16.35
N ILE A 239 19.05 26.46 15.69
CA ILE A 239 20.44 26.00 15.51
C ILE A 239 21.21 27.04 14.69
N GLY A 240 20.53 27.64 13.69
CA GLY A 240 20.82 28.89 12.99
C GLY A 240 21.52 29.96 13.81
N SER A 241 20.78 30.41 14.83
CA SER A 241 21.15 31.54 15.66
C SER A 241 22.24 31.24 16.70
N LYS A 242 22.61 29.97 16.92
CA LYS A 242 23.62 29.57 17.91
C LYS A 242 25.04 29.49 17.36
N ALA A 243 25.19 29.42 16.03
CA ALA A 243 26.50 29.39 15.36
C ALA A 243 26.81 30.79 14.80
#